data_AF-A0A6G9Y2A8-F1
#
_entry.id   AF-A0A6G9Y2A8-F1
#
_cell.length_a   1.000
_cell.length_b   1.000
_cell.length_c   1.000
_cell.angle_alpha   90.00
_cell.angle_beta   90.00
_cell.angle_gamma   90.00
#
_symmetry.space_group_name_H-M   'P 1'
#
loop_
_entity.id
_entity.type
_entity.pdbx_description
1 polymer ?
#
loop_
_entity_poly.entity_id
_entity_poly.type
_entity_poly.pdbx_seq_one_letter_code
_entity_poly.pdbx_strand_id
1 'polypeptide(L)'
;MSAPRAKLICAIGRARREIGRGGARRADGVIRVRCVNIEVTPLPGIGVRKDFPLKGARRRLGIIDRKDGSIDLILSKADNPEVTEQLPLTKEEASTLANLLGAPQLVAQLREEHRDLEGLTTRQLAIRKSSPYDGRRLGDTEMRTRTRASIVAVMRAGNPIASPGPDLVLVAGDLLIVVGTADGLDAAATILTDG
;
A
#
# COMPACT_ATOMS: atom_id res chain seq x y z
N MET A 1 4.01 -30.48 2.67
CA MET A 1 2.98 -29.41 2.77
C MET A 1 3.48 -28.16 2.03
N SER A 2 3.08 -27.99 0.77
CA SER A 2 3.68 -27.06 -0.22
C SER A 2 2.65 -26.02 -0.73
N ALA A 3 2.15 -25.17 0.16
CA ALA A 3 1.09 -24.19 -0.15
C ALA A 3 1.44 -22.67 -0.08
N PRO A 4 2.59 -22.19 0.45
CA PRO A 4 2.80 -20.73 0.59
C PRO A 4 3.41 -20.04 -0.65
N ARG A 5 4.14 -20.75 -1.52
CA ARG A 5 4.82 -20.13 -2.69
C ARG A 5 3.86 -19.56 -3.75
N ALA A 6 2.72 -20.20 -3.98
CA ALA A 6 1.78 -19.80 -5.03
C ALA A 6 0.98 -18.53 -4.71
N LYS A 7 0.70 -18.26 -3.42
CA LYS A 7 -0.06 -17.06 -3.02
C LYS A 7 0.75 -15.77 -3.17
N LEU A 8 2.06 -15.80 -2.92
CA LEU A 8 2.92 -14.62 -3.02
C LEU A 8 3.16 -14.17 -4.48
N ILE A 9 3.28 -15.13 -5.40
CA ILE A 9 3.43 -14.89 -6.85
C ILE A 9 2.19 -14.16 -7.43
N CYS A 10 1.00 -14.42 -6.87
CA CYS A 10 -0.25 -13.82 -7.34
C CYS A 10 -0.49 -12.38 -6.85
N ALA A 11 0.19 -11.95 -5.78
CA ALA A 11 0.11 -10.58 -5.27
C ALA A 11 0.96 -9.62 -6.12
N ILE A 12 2.16 -10.03 -6.53
CA ILE A 12 3.09 -9.22 -7.32
C ILE A 12 2.56 -8.97 -8.75
N GLY A 13 1.81 -9.93 -9.31
CA GLY A 13 1.19 -9.79 -10.64
C GLY A 13 -0.06 -8.89 -10.71
N ARG A 14 -0.63 -8.45 -9.56
CA ARG A 14 -1.90 -7.69 -9.51
C ARG A 14 -1.72 -6.17 -9.57
N ALA A 15 -0.53 -5.65 -9.29
CA ALA A 15 -0.25 -4.21 -9.22
C ALA A 15 -0.25 -3.46 -10.58
N ARG A 16 -0.57 -4.13 -11.71
CA ARG A 16 -0.52 -3.54 -13.06
C ARG A 16 -1.87 -3.34 -13.75
N ARG A 17 -3.01 -3.64 -13.10
CA ARG A 17 -4.31 -3.79 -13.78
C ARG A 17 -5.41 -2.75 -13.47
N GLU A 18 -5.14 -1.70 -12.68
CA GLU A 18 -6.18 -0.75 -12.21
C GLU A 18 -6.02 0.70 -12.71
N ILE A 19 -5.46 0.91 -13.91
CA ILE A 19 -5.44 2.24 -14.54
C ILE A 19 -6.12 2.15 -15.91
N GLY A 20 -7.45 2.32 -15.95
CA GLY A 20 -8.17 2.49 -17.21
C GLY A 20 -9.69 2.42 -17.13
N ARG A 21 -10.34 3.56 -17.43
CA ARG A 21 -11.79 3.80 -17.69
C ARG A 21 -12.62 4.04 -16.42
N GLY A 22 -13.42 5.11 -16.26
CA GLY A 22 -13.98 6.11 -17.17
C GLY A 22 -15.48 6.27 -16.85
N GLY A 23 -15.97 7.52 -16.75
CA GLY A 23 -17.41 7.84 -16.89
C GLY A 23 -18.13 8.38 -15.65
N ALA A 24 -18.36 9.69 -15.64
CA ALA A 24 -19.21 10.40 -14.68
C ALA A 24 -20.71 10.17 -14.97
N ARG A 25 -21.49 9.79 -13.94
CA ARG A 25 -22.92 10.10 -13.83
C ARG A 25 -23.26 10.43 -12.37
N ARG A 26 -23.99 11.54 -12.18
CA ARG A 26 -24.49 12.03 -10.87
C ARG A 26 -25.70 11.20 -10.43
N ALA A 27 -25.64 10.64 -9.23
CA ALA A 27 -26.76 10.35 -8.32
C ALA A 27 -26.14 9.92 -6.98
N ASP A 28 -26.51 10.60 -5.89
CA ASP A 28 -26.18 10.32 -4.48
C ASP A 28 -24.80 9.71 -4.21
N GLY A 29 -23.81 10.60 -4.18
CA GLY A 29 -22.39 10.23 -4.07
C GLY A 29 -22.05 9.71 -2.68
N VAL A 30 -22.09 8.41 -2.50
CA VAL A 30 -21.48 7.77 -1.34
C VAL A 30 -19.98 7.61 -1.60
N ILE A 31 -19.13 8.28 -0.81
CA ILE A 31 -17.67 8.12 -0.89
C ILE A 31 -17.23 7.13 0.19
N ARG A 32 -16.54 6.06 -0.20
CA ARG A 32 -16.08 5.02 0.74
C ARG A 32 -14.59 5.18 1.04
N VAL A 33 -14.26 5.51 2.28
CA VAL A 33 -12.86 5.59 2.75
C VAL A 33 -12.56 4.38 3.63
N ARG A 34 -11.87 3.38 3.06
CA ARG A 34 -11.41 2.06 3.59
C ARG A 34 -12.29 1.29 4.60
N CYS A 35 -12.98 1.91 5.55
CA CYS A 35 -13.96 1.31 6.46
C CYS A 35 -15.16 2.22 6.81
N VAL A 36 -15.20 3.47 6.34
CA VAL A 36 -16.24 4.46 6.68
C VAL A 36 -16.96 4.94 5.42
N ASN A 37 -18.28 5.01 5.53
CA ASN A 37 -19.16 5.49 4.47
C ASN A 37 -19.40 6.98 4.68
N ILE A 38 -18.98 7.80 3.72
CA ILE A 38 -19.24 9.24 3.72
C ILE A 38 -20.50 9.47 2.88
N GLU A 39 -21.50 10.06 3.51
CA GLU A 39 -22.70 10.54 2.85
C GLU A 39 -22.44 11.96 2.33
N VAL A 40 -22.80 12.22 1.08
CA VAL A 40 -22.62 13.53 0.45
C VAL A 40 -23.99 14.07 0.06
N THR A 41 -24.42 15.16 0.71
CA THR A 41 -25.70 15.81 0.45
C THR A 41 -25.47 17.18 -0.19
N PRO A 42 -25.91 17.43 -1.43
CA PRO A 42 -25.88 18.78 -1.99
C PRO A 42 -26.87 19.68 -1.23
N LEU A 43 -26.45 20.88 -0.86
CA LEU A 43 -27.28 21.89 -0.20
C LEU A 43 -27.54 23.05 -1.19
N PRO A 44 -28.74 23.13 -1.80
CA PRO A 44 -29.07 24.19 -2.74
C PRO A 44 -28.81 25.58 -2.16
N GLY A 45 -28.09 26.42 -2.89
CA GLY A 45 -27.72 27.77 -2.46
C GLY A 45 -26.53 27.86 -1.49
N ILE A 46 -26.15 26.79 -0.80
CA ILE A 46 -25.14 26.83 0.27
C ILE A 46 -23.84 26.14 -0.15
N GLY A 47 -23.91 24.91 -0.66
CA GLY A 47 -22.71 24.12 -0.89
C GLY A 47 -22.95 22.62 -0.89
N VAL A 48 -22.01 21.86 -0.34
CA VAL A 48 -22.07 20.39 -0.24
C VAL A 48 -21.78 19.96 1.20
N ARG A 49 -22.70 19.22 1.81
CA ARG A 49 -22.48 18.57 3.10
C ARG A 49 -21.85 17.20 2.89
N LYS A 50 -20.83 16.87 3.67
CA LYS A 50 -20.18 15.56 3.71
C LYS A 50 -20.08 15.09 5.15
N ASP A 51 -20.67 13.97 5.49
CA ASP A 51 -20.70 13.50 6.88
C ASP A 51 -20.69 11.97 7.00
N PHE A 52 -20.31 11.48 8.18
CA PHE A 52 -20.25 10.05 8.47
C PHE A 52 -20.57 9.76 9.94
N PRO A 53 -21.08 8.56 10.26
CA PRO A 53 -21.40 8.17 11.63
C PRO A 53 -20.16 7.84 12.46
N LEU A 54 -20.08 8.39 13.66
CA LEU A 54 -19.12 8.04 14.71
C LEU A 54 -19.68 6.89 15.56
N LYS A 55 -19.27 5.66 15.27
CA LYS A 55 -19.78 4.43 15.93
C LYS A 55 -19.69 4.46 17.45
N GLY A 56 -18.62 5.04 18.01
CA GLY A 56 -18.40 5.10 19.46
C GLY A 56 -19.20 6.17 20.20
N ALA A 57 -19.73 7.18 19.48
CA ALA A 57 -20.30 8.38 20.12
C ALA A 57 -21.80 8.59 19.86
N ARG A 58 -22.47 7.73 19.06
CA ARG A 58 -23.84 7.97 18.55
C ARG A 58 -24.02 9.40 18.00
N ARG A 59 -22.99 9.91 17.31
CA ARG A 59 -22.97 11.21 16.64
C ARG A 59 -22.58 11.03 15.18
N ARG A 60 -22.84 12.05 14.38
CA ARG A 60 -22.35 12.18 13.00
C ARG A 60 -21.43 13.38 12.93
N LEU A 61 -20.25 13.19 12.38
CA LEU A 61 -19.28 14.26 12.15
C LEU A 61 -19.24 14.55 10.65
N GLY A 62 -19.22 15.83 10.29
CA GLY A 62 -19.14 16.21 8.90
C GLY A 62 -18.63 17.62 8.69
N ILE A 63 -18.61 18.01 7.43
CA ILE A 63 -18.29 19.35 6.98
C ILE A 63 -19.35 19.86 6.00
N ILE A 64 -19.48 21.16 5.89
CA ILE A 64 -20.18 21.84 4.80
C ILE A 64 -19.14 22.63 4.01
N ASP A 65 -18.87 22.18 2.78
CA ASP A 65 -18.07 22.93 1.82
C ASP A 65 -18.98 23.98 1.18
N ARG A 66 -18.83 25.25 1.60
CA ARG A 66 -19.62 26.35 1.07
C ARG A 66 -19.10 26.83 -0.28
N LYS A 67 -19.96 27.49 -1.05
CA LYS A 67 -19.60 28.02 -2.38
C LYS A 67 -18.59 29.17 -2.34
N ASP A 68 -18.50 29.88 -1.22
CA ASP A 68 -17.51 30.94 -0.97
C ASP A 68 -16.13 30.39 -0.58
N GLY A 69 -16.00 29.06 -0.45
CA GLY A 69 -14.78 28.37 -0.09
C GLY A 69 -14.53 28.28 1.41
N SER A 70 -15.45 28.75 2.27
CA SER A 70 -15.36 28.45 3.70
C SER A 70 -15.86 27.04 4.00
N ILE A 71 -15.41 26.51 5.14
CA ILE A 71 -15.77 25.16 5.58
C ILE A 71 -16.37 25.29 6.97
N ASP A 72 -17.57 24.74 7.15
CA ASP A 72 -18.14 24.60 8.49
C ASP A 72 -17.99 23.17 8.96
N LEU A 73 -17.45 22.97 10.16
CA LEU A 73 -17.47 21.68 10.84
C LEU A 73 -18.83 21.49 11.50
N ILE A 74 -19.45 20.34 11.29
CA ILE A 74 -20.77 20.02 11.83
C ILE A 74 -20.73 18.75 12.68
N LEU A 75 -21.44 18.80 13.81
CA LEU A 75 -21.67 17.65 14.67
C LEU A 75 -23.18 17.49 14.88
N SER A 76 -23.70 16.32 14.50
CA SER A 76 -25.12 15.99 14.57
C SER A 76 -25.36 14.74 15.40
N LYS A 77 -26.59 14.53 15.87
CA LYS A 77 -26.97 13.26 16.52
C LYS A 77 -27.06 12.15 15.46
N ALA A 78 -26.84 10.90 15.87
CA ALA A 78 -26.97 9.76 14.95
C ALA A 78 -28.36 9.65 14.32
N ASP A 79 -29.40 9.98 15.10
CA ASP A 79 -30.81 9.79 14.73
C ASP A 79 -31.48 11.07 14.20
N ASN A 80 -30.80 12.22 14.27
CA ASN A 80 -31.28 13.48 13.70
C ASN A 80 -30.14 14.24 13.00
N PRO A 81 -30.13 14.29 11.65
CA PRO A 81 -29.15 15.01 10.85
C PRO A 81 -29.39 16.53 10.77
N GLU A 82 -30.43 17.05 11.46
CA GLU A 82 -30.56 18.49 11.70
C GLU A 82 -29.52 18.90 12.75
N VAL A 83 -28.51 19.60 12.25
CA VAL A 83 -27.23 19.87 12.91
C VAL A 83 -27.45 20.51 14.29
N THR A 84 -26.86 19.92 15.33
CA THR A 84 -26.99 20.45 16.71
C THR A 84 -25.87 21.43 17.04
N GLU A 85 -24.68 21.25 16.44
CA GLU A 85 -23.51 22.10 16.69
C GLU A 85 -22.78 22.38 15.35
N GLN A 86 -22.54 23.66 15.06
CA GLN A 86 -21.82 24.16 13.88
C GLN A 86 -20.64 25.01 14.33
N LEU A 87 -19.46 24.76 13.76
CA LEU A 87 -18.26 25.55 13.97
C LEU A 87 -17.75 26.04 12.61
N PRO A 88 -17.99 27.30 12.25
CA PRO A 88 -17.42 27.87 11.02
C PRO A 88 -15.90 27.94 11.17
N LEU A 89 -15.18 27.50 10.14
CA LEU A 89 -13.73 27.54 10.10
C LEU A 89 -13.28 28.49 9.00
N THR A 90 -12.27 29.29 9.31
CA THR A 90 -11.49 29.98 8.29
C THR A 90 -10.73 28.97 7.44
N LYS A 91 -10.30 29.40 6.25
CA LYS A 91 -9.50 28.56 5.34
C LYS A 91 -8.19 28.07 6.00
N GLU A 92 -7.56 28.90 6.82
CA GLU A 92 -6.32 28.56 7.53
C GLU A 92 -6.56 27.52 8.64
N GLU A 93 -7.63 27.68 9.42
CA GLU A 93 -8.02 26.73 10.46
C GLU A 93 -8.40 25.37 9.86
N ALA A 94 -9.18 25.36 8.78
CA ALA A 94 -9.55 24.14 8.09
C ALA A 94 -8.32 23.41 7.52
N SER A 95 -7.38 24.16 6.94
CA SER A 95 -6.12 23.61 6.42
C SER A 95 -5.25 23.02 7.54
N THR A 96 -5.18 23.71 8.68
CA THR A 96 -4.43 23.27 9.86
C THR A 96 -5.02 21.98 10.43
N LEU A 97 -6.36 21.93 10.58
CA LEU A 97 -7.06 20.73 11.04
C LEU A 97 -6.87 19.55 10.09
N ALA A 98 -6.95 19.78 8.78
CA ALA A 98 -6.70 18.75 7.77
C ALA A 98 -5.28 18.19 7.87
N ASN A 99 -4.27 19.03 8.11
CA ASN A 99 -2.89 18.59 8.28
C ASN A 99 -2.71 17.75 9.55
N LEU A 100 -3.28 18.18 10.68
CA LEU A 100 -3.22 17.43 11.94
C LEU A 100 -3.91 16.06 11.85
N LEU A 101 -5.01 15.98 11.12
CA LEU A 101 -5.79 14.75 10.92
C LEU A 101 -5.35 13.91 9.71
N GLY A 102 -4.47 14.42 8.86
CA GLY A 102 -4.05 13.76 7.62
C GLY A 102 -2.59 13.33 7.62
N ALA A 103 -1.69 14.13 8.19
CA ALA A 103 -0.25 13.87 8.14
C ALA A 103 0.15 12.59 8.90
N PRO A 104 -0.31 12.34 10.15
CA PRO A 104 -0.01 11.08 10.85
C PRO A 104 -0.52 9.84 10.10
N GLN A 105 -1.67 9.95 9.44
CA GLN A 105 -2.35 8.88 8.70
C GLN A 105 -1.62 8.59 7.39
N LEU A 106 -1.12 9.61 6.69
CA LEU A 106 -0.29 9.43 5.51
C LEU A 106 1.05 8.78 5.87
N VAL A 107 1.69 9.23 6.96
CA VAL A 107 2.91 8.61 7.48
C VAL A 107 2.66 7.16 7.92
N ALA A 108 1.53 6.88 8.57
CA ALA A 108 1.14 5.52 8.96
C ALA A 108 0.86 4.65 7.73
N GLN A 109 0.13 5.14 6.72
CA GLN A 109 -0.13 4.41 5.48
C GLN A 109 1.16 4.07 4.73
N LEU A 110 2.13 5.00 4.68
CA LEU A 110 3.45 4.75 4.11
C LEU A 110 4.23 3.69 4.90
N ARG A 111 4.06 3.64 6.23
CA ARG A 111 4.64 2.58 7.06
C ARG A 111 3.90 1.24 6.91
N GLU A 112 2.60 1.25 6.67
CA GLU A 112 1.76 0.05 6.51
C GLU A 112 1.90 -0.61 5.14
N GLU A 113 2.20 0.13 4.07
CA GLU A 113 2.64 -0.48 2.79
C GLU A 113 3.94 -1.28 2.95
N HIS A 114 4.73 -1.00 3.98
CA HIS A 114 5.93 -1.74 4.36
C HIS A 114 5.69 -2.77 5.48
N ARG A 115 4.45 -3.11 5.84
CA ARG A 115 4.15 -4.32 6.63
C ARG A 115 4.25 -5.56 5.75
N ASP A 116 5.45 -5.74 5.22
CA ASP A 116 6.07 -7.03 5.04
C ASP A 116 5.75 -7.91 6.26
N LEU A 117 5.18 -9.10 5.98
CA LEU A 117 4.71 -10.08 6.95
C LEU A 117 5.69 -10.17 8.13
N GLU A 118 5.31 -9.68 9.31
CA GLU A 118 6.12 -9.58 10.55
C GLU A 118 7.54 -10.18 10.43
N GLY A 119 8.49 -9.36 9.96
CA GLY A 119 9.91 -9.71 9.87
C GLY A 119 10.39 -10.30 8.54
N LEU A 120 9.53 -10.48 7.52
CA LEU A 120 9.92 -10.99 6.19
C LEU A 120 9.76 -9.92 5.12
N THR A 121 10.89 -9.39 4.63
CA THR A 121 10.93 -8.38 3.58
C THR A 121 11.34 -8.96 2.22
N THR A 122 11.06 -8.21 1.15
CA THR A 122 11.46 -8.57 -0.22
C THR A 122 12.57 -7.65 -0.72
N ARG A 123 13.67 -8.21 -1.24
CA ARG A 123 14.77 -7.44 -1.86
C ARG A 123 15.12 -7.94 -3.25
N GLN A 124 15.54 -7.01 -4.10
CA GLN A 124 16.08 -7.30 -5.42
C GLN A 124 17.61 -7.34 -5.33
N LEU A 125 18.21 -8.48 -5.69
CA LEU A 125 19.66 -8.70 -5.65
C LEU A 125 20.16 -9.02 -7.05
N ALA A 126 21.14 -8.26 -7.54
CA ALA A 126 21.69 -8.45 -8.87
C ALA A 126 22.88 -9.41 -8.85
N ILE A 127 22.93 -10.34 -9.80
CA ILE A 127 24.14 -11.10 -10.10
C ILE A 127 25.08 -10.21 -10.91
N ARG A 128 26.18 -9.78 -10.29
CA ARG A 128 27.22 -9.02 -10.99
C ARG A 128 28.14 -9.97 -11.74
N LYS A 129 28.85 -9.48 -12.77
CA LYS A 129 29.89 -10.24 -13.48
C LYS A 129 31.02 -10.74 -12.57
N SER A 130 31.23 -10.09 -11.43
CA SER A 130 32.21 -10.49 -10.42
C SER A 130 31.66 -11.51 -9.41
N SER A 131 30.40 -11.92 -9.54
CA SER A 131 29.78 -12.86 -8.62
C SER A 131 30.39 -14.25 -8.81
N PRO A 132 30.72 -14.98 -7.73
CA PRO A 132 31.17 -16.37 -7.82
C PRO A 132 30.07 -17.33 -8.34
N TYR A 133 28.85 -16.83 -8.51
CA TYR A 133 27.70 -17.59 -9.00
C TYR A 133 27.32 -17.28 -10.46
N ASP A 134 28.08 -16.41 -11.16
CA ASP A 134 27.90 -16.23 -12.60
C ASP A 134 28.24 -17.54 -13.34
N GLY A 135 27.31 -18.03 -14.15
CA GLY A 135 27.40 -19.31 -14.86
C GLY A 135 27.15 -20.56 -13.99
N ARG A 136 26.77 -20.40 -12.71
CA ARG A 136 26.47 -21.51 -11.80
C ARG A 136 24.97 -21.74 -11.62
N ARG A 137 24.60 -22.91 -11.12
CA ARG A 137 23.20 -23.23 -10.84
C ARG A 137 22.70 -22.47 -9.62
N LEU A 138 21.42 -22.10 -9.61
CA LEU A 138 20.76 -21.46 -8.47
C LEU A 138 20.91 -22.30 -7.20
N GLY A 139 20.83 -23.64 -7.34
CA GLY A 139 21.00 -24.58 -6.24
C GLY A 139 22.36 -24.49 -5.55
N ASP A 140 23.41 -24.14 -6.30
CA ASP A 140 24.78 -24.02 -5.78
C ASP A 140 24.93 -22.90 -4.75
N THR A 141 24.05 -21.90 -4.79
CA THR A 141 24.04 -20.82 -3.79
C THR A 141 23.64 -21.32 -2.41
N GLU A 142 22.91 -22.44 -2.35
CA GLU A 142 22.22 -22.96 -1.17
C GLU A 142 21.48 -21.86 -0.40
N MET A 143 20.94 -20.86 -1.11
CA MET A 143 20.49 -19.58 -0.54
C MET A 143 19.60 -19.77 0.68
N ARG A 144 18.59 -20.65 0.57
CA ARG A 144 17.66 -20.92 1.67
C ARG A 144 18.33 -21.57 2.88
N THR A 145 19.26 -22.48 2.67
CA THR A 145 19.92 -23.21 3.75
C THR A 145 20.91 -22.30 4.48
N ARG A 146 21.69 -21.52 3.72
CA ARG A 146 22.74 -20.64 4.27
C ARG A 146 22.21 -19.34 4.88
N THR A 147 21.12 -18.79 4.34
CA THR A 147 20.65 -17.43 4.70
C THR A 147 19.23 -17.38 5.25
N ARG A 148 18.49 -18.49 5.17
CA ARG A 148 17.03 -18.54 5.40
C ARG A 148 16.19 -17.66 4.46
N ALA A 149 16.81 -17.00 3.48
CA ALA A 149 16.11 -16.25 2.44
C ALA A 149 15.75 -17.17 1.26
N SER A 150 14.57 -16.97 0.66
CA SER A 150 14.10 -17.74 -0.49
C SER A 150 14.02 -16.87 -1.73
N ILE A 151 14.59 -17.37 -2.82
CA ILE A 151 14.43 -16.79 -4.15
C ILE A 151 13.05 -17.20 -4.66
N VAL A 152 12.25 -16.22 -5.08
CA VAL A 152 10.86 -16.44 -5.56
C VAL A 152 10.71 -16.20 -7.06
N ALA A 153 11.59 -15.38 -7.63
CA ALA A 153 11.65 -15.11 -9.07
C ALA A 153 13.05 -14.66 -9.49
N VAL A 154 13.36 -14.81 -10.77
CA VAL A 154 14.52 -14.22 -11.43
C VAL A 154 14.03 -13.35 -12.59
N MET A 155 14.48 -12.10 -12.67
CA MET A 155 14.26 -11.27 -13.85
C MET A 155 15.49 -11.36 -14.76
N ARG A 156 15.28 -11.81 -16.00
CA ARG A 156 16.31 -11.85 -17.02
C ARG A 156 15.89 -11.01 -18.22
N ALA A 157 16.67 -9.98 -18.53
CA ALA A 157 16.38 -9.05 -19.63
C ALA A 157 14.91 -8.54 -19.62
N GLY A 158 14.37 -8.24 -18.43
CA GLY A 158 13.00 -7.77 -18.25
C GLY A 158 11.91 -8.86 -18.22
N ASN A 159 12.25 -10.13 -18.46
CA ASN A 159 11.30 -11.24 -18.41
C ASN A 159 11.35 -11.96 -17.04
N PRO A 160 10.20 -12.13 -16.36
CA PRO A 160 10.14 -12.85 -15.09
C PRO A 160 10.15 -14.37 -15.29
N ILE A 161 11.07 -15.05 -14.61
CA ILE A 161 11.09 -16.49 -14.42
C ILE A 161 10.59 -16.76 -13.00
N ALA A 162 9.30 -17.10 -12.88
CA ALA A 162 8.67 -17.38 -11.59
C ALA A 162 9.04 -18.78 -11.07
N SER A 163 9.16 -18.92 -9.75
CA SER A 163 9.49 -20.21 -9.10
C SER A 163 10.68 -20.92 -9.76
N PRO A 164 11.86 -20.28 -9.83
CA PRO A 164 13.00 -20.89 -10.49
C PRO A 164 13.39 -22.20 -9.78
N GLY A 165 13.66 -23.24 -10.57
CA GLY A 165 14.20 -24.50 -10.07
C GLY A 165 15.66 -24.36 -9.66
N PRO A 166 16.19 -25.30 -8.85
CA PRO A 166 17.60 -25.29 -8.46
C PRO A 166 18.55 -25.44 -9.66
N ASP A 167 18.09 -26.01 -10.78
CA ASP A 167 18.88 -26.20 -12.00
C ASP A 167 19.03 -24.94 -12.86
N LEU A 168 18.33 -23.86 -12.53
CA LEU A 168 18.43 -22.60 -13.28
C LEU A 168 19.86 -22.07 -13.20
N VAL A 169 20.51 -21.89 -14.35
CA VAL A 169 21.84 -21.26 -14.42
C VAL A 169 21.70 -19.76 -14.27
N LEU A 170 22.37 -19.20 -13.28
CA LEU A 170 22.49 -17.77 -13.02
C LEU A 170 23.45 -17.13 -14.02
N VAL A 171 23.11 -15.94 -14.48
CA VAL A 171 23.91 -15.17 -15.44
C VAL A 171 24.06 -13.75 -14.93
N ALA A 172 25.23 -13.15 -15.10
CA ALA A 172 25.43 -11.74 -14.81
C ALA A 172 24.38 -10.85 -15.49
N GLY A 173 23.79 -9.94 -14.71
CA GLY A 173 22.66 -9.11 -15.12
C GLY A 173 21.29 -9.67 -14.73
N ASP A 174 21.22 -10.91 -14.23
CA ASP A 174 20.01 -11.42 -13.59
C ASP A 174 19.70 -10.63 -12.31
N LEU A 175 18.41 -10.39 -12.07
CA LEU A 175 17.91 -9.79 -10.84
C LEU A 175 17.07 -10.80 -10.07
N LEU A 176 17.59 -11.25 -8.93
CA LEU A 176 16.92 -12.17 -8.03
C LEU A 176 15.92 -11.42 -7.15
N ILE A 177 14.68 -11.89 -7.14
CA ILE A 177 13.67 -11.44 -6.19
C ILE A 177 13.72 -12.40 -4.99
N VAL A 178 14.18 -11.89 -3.86
CA VAL A 178 14.48 -12.68 -2.66
C VAL A 178 13.62 -12.21 -1.50
N VAL A 179 13.06 -13.16 -0.76
CA VAL A 179 12.19 -12.91 0.40
C VAL A 179 12.82 -13.55 1.64
N GLY A 180 12.96 -12.80 2.72
CA GLY A 180 13.59 -13.26 3.96
C GLY A 180 13.59 -12.19 5.05
N THR A 181 14.21 -12.47 6.18
CA THR A 181 14.46 -11.43 7.20
C THR A 181 15.53 -10.44 6.72
N ALA A 182 15.64 -9.27 7.35
CA ALA A 182 16.70 -8.31 7.04
C ALA A 182 18.10 -8.97 7.08
N ASP A 183 18.41 -9.68 8.17
CA ASP A 183 19.67 -10.42 8.33
C ASP A 183 19.88 -11.48 7.24
N GLY A 184 18.81 -12.21 6.87
CA GLY A 184 18.88 -13.24 5.84
C GLY A 184 19.12 -12.65 4.44
N LEU A 185 18.53 -11.49 4.16
CA LEU A 185 18.76 -10.79 2.90
C LEU A 185 20.17 -10.23 2.83
N ASP A 186 20.71 -9.70 3.93
CA ASP A 186 22.09 -9.22 4.02
C ASP A 186 23.09 -10.35 3.79
N ALA A 187 22.91 -11.49 4.47
CA ALA A 187 23.69 -12.70 4.22
C ALA A 187 23.58 -13.16 2.75
N ALA A 188 22.41 -13.06 2.13
CA ALA A 188 22.22 -13.40 0.73
C ALA A 188 23.01 -12.46 -0.21
N ALA A 189 23.05 -11.16 0.07
CA ALA A 189 23.85 -10.23 -0.72
C ALA A 189 25.35 -10.49 -0.58
N THR A 190 25.81 -10.81 0.64
CA THR A 190 27.19 -11.20 0.90
C THR A 190 27.56 -12.46 0.12
N ILE A 191 26.76 -13.54 0.19
CA ILE A 191 27.02 -14.77 -0.56
C ILE A 191 27.14 -14.47 -2.06
N LEU A 192 26.20 -13.72 -2.63
CA LEU A 192 26.22 -13.41 -4.06
C LEU A 192 27.44 -12.57 -4.49
N THR A 193 28.13 -11.93 -3.56
CA THR A 193 29.32 -11.12 -3.86
C THR A 193 30.62 -11.88 -3.53
N ASP A 194 30.65 -12.57 -2.39
CA ASP A 194 31.90 -13.05 -1.76
C ASP A 194 32.03 -14.58 -1.72
N GLY A 195 30.93 -15.34 -1.92
CA GLY A 195 30.93 -16.81 -1.95
C GLY A 195 30.20 -17.47 -0.80
#